data_AF-A0A946M8Q3-F1
#
_entry.id   AF-A0A946M8Q3-F1
#
_cell.length_a   1.000
_cell.length_b   1.000
_cell.length_c   1.000
_cell.angle_alpha   90.00
_cell.angle_beta   90.00
_cell.angle_gamma   90.00
#
_symmetry.space_group_name_H-M   'P 1'
#
loop_
_entity.id
_entity.type
_entity.pdbx_description
1 polymer ?
#
loop_
_entity_poly.entity_id
_entity_poly.type
_entity_poly.pdbx_seq_one_letter_code
_entity_poly.pdbx_strand_id
1 'polypeptide(L)'
;MFSILIPFSLLFISFGSDYYQLFLLILGHIIIKIILFGTLFSLAFHLSNGIRHLFWDMGLGLSIKDSYLSGYLVILVSLTLTLFIIFYTLIN
;
A
#
# COMPACT_ATOMS: atom_id res chain seq x y z
N MET A 1 -1.87 -5.07 8.05
CA MET A 1 -3.02 -5.64 7.30
C MET A 1 -2.57 -6.52 6.14
N PHE A 2 -1.67 -6.06 5.24
CA PHE A 2 -1.04 -6.95 4.23
C PHE A 2 -0.39 -8.21 4.84
N SER A 3 0.33 -8.04 5.96
CA SER A 3 0.94 -9.15 6.71
C SER A 3 -0.06 -10.17 7.26
N ILE A 4 -1.32 -9.80 7.43
CA ILE A 4 -2.39 -10.66 7.96
C ILE A 4 -3.19 -11.28 6.81
N LEU A 5 -3.34 -10.59 5.68
CA LEU A 5 -4.09 -11.11 4.53
C LEU A 5 -3.50 -12.39 3.96
N ILE A 6 -2.17 -12.48 3.87
CA ILE A 6 -1.48 -13.67 3.35
C ILE A 6 -1.77 -14.91 4.21
N PRO A 7 -1.49 -14.93 5.53
CA PRO A 7 -1.78 -16.10 6.36
C PRO A 7 -3.28 -16.44 6.41
N PHE A 8 -4.17 -15.43 6.45
CA PHE A 8 -5.61 -15.69 6.39
C PHE A 8 -6.04 -16.28 5.04
N SER A 9 -5.51 -15.81 3.91
CA SER A 9 -5.82 -16.39 2.61
C SER A 9 -5.41 -17.87 2.54
N LEU A 10 -4.24 -18.23 3.08
CA LEU A 10 -3.76 -19.61 3.13
C LEU A 10 -4.63 -20.49 4.04
N LEU A 11 -5.08 -19.94 5.17
CA LEU A 11 -6.02 -20.60 6.07
C LEU A 11 -7.38 -20.87 5.39
N PHE A 12 -7.94 -19.88 4.69
CA PHE A 12 -9.22 -20.07 4.00
C PHE A 12 -9.10 -21.02 2.80
N ILE A 13 -7.94 -21.04 2.12
CA ILE A 13 -7.63 -22.04 1.08
C ILE A 13 -7.59 -23.45 1.70
N SER A 14 -6.98 -23.63 2.88
CA SER A 14 -6.86 -24.96 3.49
C SER A 14 -8.21 -25.53 3.98
N PHE A 15 -9.19 -24.68 4.27
CA PHE A 15 -10.55 -25.11 4.61
C PHE A 15 -11.40 -25.52 3.41
N GLY A 16 -10.94 -25.24 2.18
CA GLY A 16 -11.62 -25.64 0.94
C GLY A 16 -12.19 -24.48 0.13
N SER A 17 -12.69 -24.80 -1.06
CA SER A 17 -13.14 -23.81 -2.06
C SER A 17 -14.21 -22.86 -1.54
N ASP A 18 -15.17 -23.38 -0.78
CA ASP A 18 -16.36 -22.63 -0.38
C ASP A 18 -16.00 -21.55 0.66
N TYR A 19 -15.09 -21.90 1.58
CA TYR A 19 -14.54 -20.97 2.56
C TYR A 19 -13.66 -19.90 1.91
N TYR A 20 -12.87 -20.28 0.90
CA TYR A 20 -12.10 -19.31 0.12
C TYR A 20 -12.99 -18.36 -0.67
N GLN A 21 -14.10 -18.83 -1.26
CA GLN A 21 -15.07 -17.96 -1.93
C GLN A 21 -15.73 -16.97 -0.95
N LEU A 22 -16.11 -17.43 0.25
CA LEU A 22 -16.62 -16.55 1.30
C LEU A 22 -15.61 -15.46 1.67
N PHE A 23 -14.34 -15.83 1.80
CA PHE A 23 -13.26 -14.87 2.06
C PHE A 23 -13.13 -13.83 0.96
N LEU A 24 -13.19 -14.23 -0.32
CA LEU A 24 -13.17 -13.31 -1.45
C LEU A 24 -14.38 -12.36 -1.46
N LEU A 25 -15.58 -12.85 -1.10
CA LEU A 25 -16.78 -12.03 -0.93
C LEU A 25 -16.58 -10.93 0.14
N ILE A 26 -15.98 -11.28 1.27
CA ILE A 26 -15.66 -10.32 2.34
C ILE A 26 -14.65 -9.27 1.85
N LEU A 27 -13.59 -9.69 1.17
CA LEU A 27 -12.60 -8.76 0.58
C LEU A 27 -13.23 -7.88 -0.50
N GLY A 28 -14.28 -8.36 -1.16
CA GLY A 28 -15.05 -7.63 -2.16
C GLY A 28 -15.86 -6.46 -1.59
N HIS A 29 -16.14 -6.46 -0.29
CA HIS A 29 -16.98 -5.45 0.36
C HIS A 29 -16.34 -4.05 0.32
N ILE A 30 -17.13 -3.03 0.01
CA ILE A 30 -16.65 -1.66 -0.23
C ILE A 30 -15.84 -1.10 0.95
N ILE A 31 -16.29 -1.32 2.19
CA ILE A 31 -15.58 -0.86 3.38
C ILE A 31 -14.20 -1.53 3.47
N ILE A 32 -14.12 -2.83 3.20
CA ILE A 32 -12.85 -3.57 3.25
C ILE A 32 -11.92 -3.09 2.13
N LYS A 33 -12.43 -2.86 0.91
CA LYS A 33 -11.67 -2.26 -0.19
C LYS A 33 -11.08 -0.90 0.15
N ILE A 34 -11.84 -0.02 0.80
CA ILE A 34 -11.33 1.30 1.23
C ILE A 34 -10.17 1.13 2.22
N ILE A 35 -10.29 0.21 3.18
CA ILE A 35 -9.21 -0.06 4.14
C ILE A 35 -7.98 -0.66 3.43
N LEU A 36 -8.18 -1.58 2.47
CA LEU A 36 -7.13 -2.16 1.63
C LEU A 36 -6.37 -1.09 0.86
N PHE A 37 -7.09 -0.17 0.20
CA PHE A 37 -6.49 0.93 -0.55
C PHE A 37 -5.78 1.94 0.34
N GLY A 38 -6.36 2.27 1.50
CA GLY A 38 -5.70 3.11 2.49
C GLY A 38 -4.39 2.48 2.99
N THR A 39 -4.39 1.17 3.25
CA THR A 39 -3.18 0.44 3.64
C THR A 39 -2.14 0.44 2.53
N LEU A 40 -2.56 0.26 1.27
CA LEU A 40 -1.68 0.32 0.11
C LEU A 40 -0.99 1.68 0.00
N PHE A 41 -1.76 2.76 0.16
CA PHE A 41 -1.21 4.12 0.19
C PHE A 41 -0.22 4.31 1.34
N SER A 42 -0.58 3.89 2.56
CA SER A 42 0.32 3.98 3.71
C SER A 42 1.64 3.23 3.48
N LEU A 43 1.60 2.08 2.81
CA LEU A 43 2.79 1.32 2.47
C LEU A 43 3.65 2.04 1.43
N ALA A 44 3.04 2.55 0.35
CA ALA A 44 3.74 3.32 -0.69
C ALA A 44 4.38 4.59 -0.11
N PHE A 45 3.65 5.28 0.77
CA PHE A 45 4.15 6.45 1.50
C PHE A 45 5.27 6.10 2.45
N HIS A 46 5.13 5.06 3.26
CA HIS A 46 6.18 4.65 4.19
C HIS A 46 7.46 4.24 3.46
N LEU A 47 7.36 3.49 2.36
CA LEU A 47 8.51 3.11 1.54
C LEU A 47 9.18 4.34 0.92
N SER A 48 8.40 5.20 0.25
CA SER A 48 8.91 6.41 -0.41
C SER A 48 9.56 7.36 0.60
N ASN A 49 8.92 7.52 1.77
CA ASN A 49 9.47 8.32 2.85
C ASN A 49 10.72 7.66 3.47
N GLY A 50 10.76 6.34 3.57
CA GLY A 50 11.95 5.59 3.99
C GLY A 50 13.14 5.83 3.06
N ILE A 51 12.92 5.83 1.74
CA ILE A 51 13.95 6.21 0.76
C ILE A 51 14.44 7.63 1.01
N ARG A 52 13.53 8.59 1.24
CA ARG A 52 13.89 9.98 1.60
C ARG A 52 14.75 10.04 2.88
N HIS A 53 14.40 9.25 3.90
CA HIS A 53 15.19 9.16 5.12
C HIS A 53 16.59 8.58 4.88
N LEU A 54 16.74 7.57 4.02
CA LEU A 54 18.06 7.05 3.65
C LEU A 54 18.94 8.12 2.97
N PHE A 55 18.35 9.00 2.16
CA PHE A 55 19.08 10.16 1.62
C PHE A 55 19.50 11.13 2.73
N TRP A 56 18.64 11.37 3.72
CA TRP A 56 18.99 12.20 4.88
C TRP A 56 20.12 11.59 5.71
N ASP A 57 20.13 10.26 5.89
CA ASP A 57 21.19 9.54 6.59
C ASP A 57 22.55 9.67 5.86
N MET A 58 22.53 9.86 4.54
CA MET A 58 23.71 10.16 3.72
C MET A 58 24.09 11.65 3.71
N GLY A 59 23.36 12.51 4.43
CA GLY A 59 23.60 13.95 4.46
C GLY A 59 23.01 14.74 3.28
N LEU A 60 22.11 14.14 2.50
CA LEU A 60 21.52 14.74 1.30
C LEU A 60 20.14 15.34 1.59
N GLY A 61 19.79 16.47 0.95
CA GLY A 61 18.44 17.04 1.01
C GLY A 61 18.01 17.59 2.37
N LEU A 62 18.97 18.03 3.19
CA LEU A 62 18.75 18.52 4.57
C LEU A 62 18.35 20.01 4.66
N SER A 63 18.44 20.77 3.57
CA SER A 63 17.95 22.15 3.58
C SER A 63 16.43 22.17 3.74
N ILE A 64 15.87 23.24 4.32
CA ILE A 64 14.41 23.39 4.48
C ILE A 64 13.71 23.25 3.12
N LYS A 65 14.25 23.91 2.09
CA LYS A 65 13.70 23.87 0.73
C LYS A 65 13.69 22.44 0.16
N ASP A 66 14.79 21.70 0.31
CA ASP A 66 14.90 20.34 -0.22
C ASP A 66 14.02 19.36 0.58
N SER A 67 13.89 19.56 1.89
CA SER A 67 13.01 18.78 2.75
C SER A 67 11.54 18.93 2.35
N TYR A 68 11.09 20.15 2.05
CA TYR A 68 9.75 20.39 1.52
C TYR A 68 9.56 19.76 0.13
N LEU A 69 10.51 20.00 -0.80
CA LEU A 69 10.43 19.47 -2.16
C LEU A 69 10.35 17.94 -2.16
N SER A 70 11.26 17.29 -1.45
CA SER A 70 11.28 15.83 -1.30
C SER A 70 10.04 15.30 -0.58
N GLY A 71 9.47 16.04 0.38
CA GLY A 71 8.20 15.71 1.00
C GLY A 71 7.02 15.69 0.02
N TYR A 72 6.90 16.71 -0.83
CA TYR A 72 5.88 16.75 -1.89
C TYR A 72 6.10 15.63 -2.92
N LEU A 73 7.35 15.32 -3.27
CA LEU A 73 7.68 14.21 -4.15
C LEU A 73 7.26 12.86 -3.55
N VAL A 74 7.49 12.63 -2.26
CA VAL A 74 7.04 11.41 -1.55
C VAL A 74 5.52 11.27 -1.68
N ILE A 75 4.75 12.34 -1.44
CA ILE A 75 3.28 12.31 -1.56
C ILE A 75 2.86 11.97 -3.00
N LEU A 76 3.43 12.67 -3.98
CA LEU A 76 3.11 12.48 -5.40
C LEU A 76 3.40 11.04 -5.85
N VAL A 77 4.61 10.54 -5.59
CA VAL A 77 5.00 9.17 -5.95
C VAL A 77 4.08 8.14 -5.29
N SER A 78 3.75 8.33 -4.00
CA SER A 78 2.89 7.41 -3.27
C SER A 78 1.47 7.36 -3.82
N LEU A 79 0.91 8.53 -4.17
CA LEU A 79 -0.41 8.62 -4.82
C LEU A 79 -0.38 7.98 -6.20
N THR A 80 0.61 8.28 -7.04
CA THR A 80 0.75 7.70 -8.38
C THR A 80 0.87 6.17 -8.32
N LEU A 81 1.70 5.63 -7.44
CA LEU A 81 1.85 4.18 -7.28
C LEU A 81 0.53 3.53 -6.83
N THR A 82 -0.14 4.12 -5.85
CA THR A 82 -1.40 3.61 -5.31
C THR A 82 -2.48 3.60 -6.37
N LEU A 83 -2.66 4.70 -7.09
CA LEU A 83 -3.66 4.82 -8.14
C LEU A 83 -3.38 3.88 -9.31
N PHE A 84 -2.11 3.72 -9.69
CA PHE A 84 -1.70 2.77 -10.72
C PHE A 84 -2.08 1.34 -10.34
N ILE A 85 -1.76 0.91 -9.11
CA ILE A 85 -2.09 -0.44 -8.63
C ILE A 85 -3.61 -0.63 -8.57
N ILE A 86 -4.35 0.33 -8.02
CA ILE A 86 -5.82 0.25 -7.97
C ILE A 86 -6.41 0.12 -9.37
N PHE A 87 -5.99 0.99 -10.30
CA PHE A 87 -6.45 0.95 -11.69
C PHE A 87 -6.16 -0.39 -12.36
N TYR A 88 -4.93 -0.90 -12.19
CA TYR A 88 -4.54 -2.22 -12.72
C TYR A 88 -5.43 -3.34 -12.17
N THR A 89 -5.75 -3.33 -10.86
CA THR A 89 -6.62 -4.33 -10.22
C THR A 89 -8.10 -4.21 -10.56
N LEU A 90 -8.54 -3.09 -11.14
CA LEU A 90 -9.93 -2.91 -11.56
C LEU A 90 -10.16 -3.35 -13.01
N ILE A 91 -9.10 -3.43 -13.82
CA ILE A 91 -9.17 -3.80 -15.25
C ILE A 91 -8.88 -5.29 -15.47
N ASN A 92 -8.06 -5.89 -14.62
CA ASN A 92 -7.74 -7.33 -14.64
C ASN A 92 -8.53 -8.05 -13.57
#